data_AF-A0A1H0FQ04-F1
#
_entry.id   AF-A0A1H0FQ04-F1
#
_cell.length_a   1.000
_cell.length_b   1.000
_cell.length_c   1.000
_cell.angle_alpha   90.00
_cell.angle_beta   90.00
_cell.angle_gamma   90.00
#
_symmetry.space_group_name_H-M   'P 1'
#
loop_
_entity.id
_entity.type
_entity.pdbx_description
1 polymer ?
#
loop_
_entity_poly.entity_id
_entity_poly.type
_entity_poly.pdbx_seq_one_letter_code
_entity_poly.pdbx_strand_id
1 'polypeptide(L)'
;MTEKKARNAVTGTRKKPPANAAETLLELAASGYNKKGLAYRLGTTVETLNKWLEIHPELQQALDEGREREHHALFNALYENATKGGNVTAAIFLLKARHGYREGDQSEIANKVSINFQLPGALRLEDFARDVSPSKGSLSHDD
;
A
#
# COMPACT_ATOMS: atom_id res chain seq x y z
N MET A 1 20.78 15.90 -18.28
CA MET A 1 19.33 16.19 -18.32
C MET A 1 18.73 15.32 -19.40
N THR A 2 17.99 14.28 -19.03
CA THR A 2 17.47 13.28 -19.98
C THR A 2 16.18 13.81 -20.58
N GLU A 3 16.25 14.19 -21.86
CA GLU A 3 15.14 14.78 -22.61
C GLU A 3 14.00 13.76 -22.78
N LYS A 4 12.83 14.08 -22.25
CA LYS A 4 11.67 13.19 -22.25
C LYS A 4 11.00 13.30 -23.62
N LYS A 5 11.25 12.31 -24.49
CA LYS A 5 10.67 12.18 -25.84
C LYS A 5 9.16 12.46 -25.80
N ALA A 6 8.72 13.52 -26.47
CA ALA A 6 7.32 13.90 -26.57
C ALA A 6 6.53 12.74 -27.18
N ARG A 7 5.52 12.26 -26.44
CA ARG A 7 4.64 11.18 -26.92
C ARG A 7 3.72 11.77 -27.99
N ASN A 8 3.74 11.18 -29.19
CA ASN A 8 2.88 11.59 -30.31
C ASN A 8 1.42 11.77 -29.85
N ALA A 9 0.77 12.83 -30.35
CA ALA A 9 -0.63 13.12 -30.08
C ALA A 9 -1.50 11.94 -30.57
N VAL A 10 -2.18 11.27 -29.63
CA VAL A 10 -3.07 10.15 -29.92
C VAL A 10 -4.34 10.70 -30.55
N THR A 11 -4.51 10.54 -31.87
CA THR A 11 -5.66 11.01 -32.67
C THR A 11 -6.91 10.11 -32.55
N GLY A 12 -6.92 9.13 -31.64
CA GLY A 12 -8.05 8.24 -31.43
C GLY A 12 -9.03 8.82 -30.41
N THR A 13 -10.32 8.90 -30.75
CA THR A 13 -11.39 9.21 -29.80
C THR A 13 -11.27 8.29 -28.58
N ARG A 14 -11.19 8.86 -27.37
CA ARG A 14 -11.08 8.07 -26.13
C ARG A 14 -12.25 7.07 -26.08
N LYS A 15 -11.95 5.78 -25.92
CA LYS A 15 -12.97 4.75 -25.73
C LYS A 15 -13.80 5.13 -24.51
N LYS A 16 -15.11 5.28 -24.68
CA LYS A 16 -16.04 5.55 -23.59
C LYS A 16 -16.43 4.24 -22.90
N PRO A 17 -16.69 4.25 -21.58
CA PRO A 17 -17.25 3.08 -20.90
C PRO A 17 -18.62 2.71 -21.51
N PRO A 18 -18.99 1.42 -21.51
CA PRO A 18 -20.34 1.00 -21.90
C PRO A 18 -21.38 1.58 -20.95
N ALA A 19 -22.63 1.77 -21.41
CA ALA A 19 -23.67 2.45 -20.64
C ALA A 19 -23.99 1.75 -19.30
N ASN A 20 -23.88 0.42 -19.25
CA ASN A 20 -24.10 -0.41 -18.07
C ASN A 20 -22.82 -0.70 -17.27
N ALA A 21 -21.72 0.05 -17.50
CA ALA A 21 -20.44 -0.21 -16.85
C ALA A 21 -20.51 -0.15 -15.32
N ALA A 22 -21.24 0.82 -14.76
CA ALA A 22 -21.37 0.99 -13.31
C ALA A 22 -22.06 -0.23 -12.67
N GLU A 23 -23.22 -0.61 -13.19
CA GLU A 23 -23.98 -1.78 -12.74
C GLU A 23 -23.15 -3.07 -12.85
N THR A 24 -22.50 -3.26 -14.00
CA THR A 24 -21.64 -4.43 -14.24
C THR A 24 -20.45 -4.47 -13.27
N LEU A 25 -19.83 -3.33 -12.98
CA LEU A 25 -18.72 -3.26 -12.01
C LEU A 25 -19.18 -3.61 -10.61
N LEU A 26 -20.32 -3.08 -10.18
CA LEU A 26 -20.89 -3.34 -8.85
C LEU A 26 -21.19 -4.83 -8.67
N GLU A 27 -21.93 -5.44 -9.60
CA GLU A 27 -22.33 -6.84 -9.50
C GLU A 27 -21.13 -7.79 -9.50
N LEU A 28 -20.19 -7.58 -10.43
CA LEU A 28 -19.02 -8.44 -10.55
C LEU A 28 -18.06 -8.26 -9.37
N ALA A 29 -17.87 -7.04 -8.88
CA ALA A 29 -17.06 -6.80 -7.70
C ALA A 29 -17.67 -7.42 -6.45
N ALA A 30 -19.00 -7.32 -6.26
CA ALA A 30 -19.71 -8.01 -5.19
C ALA A 30 -19.59 -9.54 -5.26
N SER A 31 -19.34 -10.08 -6.46
CA SER A 31 -19.10 -11.51 -6.70
C SER A 31 -17.62 -11.93 -6.58
N GLY A 32 -16.72 -11.02 -6.18
CA GLY A 32 -15.30 -11.30 -5.97
C GLY A 32 -14.43 -11.32 -7.22
N TYR A 33 -14.88 -10.69 -8.31
CA TYR A 33 -14.04 -10.55 -9.50
C TYR A 33 -12.87 -9.58 -9.27
N ASN A 34 -11.67 -10.05 -9.61
CA ASN A 34 -10.49 -9.19 -9.63
C ASN A 34 -10.52 -8.20 -10.82
N LYS A 35 -9.68 -7.17 -10.75
CA LYS A 35 -9.63 -6.09 -11.76
C LYS A 35 -9.39 -6.56 -13.20
N LYS A 36 -8.63 -7.65 -13.41
CA LYS A 36 -8.42 -8.25 -14.74
C LYS A 36 -9.73 -8.86 -15.27
N GLY A 37 -10.46 -9.58 -14.41
CA GLY A 37 -11.77 -10.14 -14.75
C GLY A 37 -12.80 -9.08 -15.08
N LEU A 38 -12.84 -7.99 -14.31
CA LEU A 38 -13.72 -6.84 -14.59
C LEU A 38 -13.44 -6.23 -15.96
N ALA A 39 -12.18 -5.94 -16.27
CA ALA A 39 -11.79 -5.37 -17.55
C ALA A 39 -12.17 -6.30 -18.72
N TYR A 40 -11.92 -7.61 -18.57
CA TYR A 40 -12.29 -8.61 -19.57
C TYR A 40 -13.81 -8.63 -19.82
N ARG A 41 -14.63 -8.61 -18.77
CA ARG A 41 -16.10 -8.60 -18.88
C ARG A 41 -16.64 -7.31 -19.50
N LEU A 42 -15.99 -6.19 -19.26
CA LEU A 42 -16.30 -4.90 -19.90
C LEU A 42 -15.72 -4.77 -21.31
N GLY A 43 -15.07 -5.80 -21.86
CA GLY A 43 -14.49 -5.79 -23.21
C GLY A 43 -13.33 -4.81 -23.37
N THR A 44 -12.57 -4.57 -22.30
CA THR A 44 -11.51 -3.55 -22.26
C THR A 44 -10.22 -4.07 -21.62
N THR A 45 -9.17 -3.25 -21.63
CA THR A 45 -7.92 -3.55 -20.93
C THR A 45 -7.94 -2.99 -19.50
N VAL A 46 -7.16 -3.57 -18.59
CA VAL A 46 -7.03 -3.04 -17.22
C VAL A 46 -6.55 -1.59 -17.21
N GLU A 47 -5.64 -1.23 -18.12
CA GLU A 47 -5.16 0.15 -18.25
C GLU A 47 -6.28 1.11 -18.63
N THR A 48 -7.15 0.71 -19.57
CA THR A 48 -8.30 1.51 -19.98
C THR A 48 -9.32 1.61 -18.85
N LEU A 49 -9.59 0.51 -18.15
CA LEU A 49 -10.46 0.50 -16.97
C LEU A 49 -9.95 1.45 -15.88
N ASN A 50 -8.64 1.46 -15.57
CA ASN A 50 -8.08 2.40 -14.60
C ASN A 50 -8.33 3.86 -15.02
N LYS A 51 -8.10 4.19 -16.30
CA LYS A 51 -8.40 5.53 -16.83
C LYS A 51 -9.88 5.87 -16.74
N TRP A 52 -10.77 4.90 -16.95
CA TRP A 52 -12.21 5.12 -16.75
C TRP A 52 -12.52 5.43 -15.30
N LEU A 53 -12.01 4.64 -14.34
CA LEU A 53 -12.22 4.88 -12.92
C LEU A 53 -11.69 6.25 -12.45
N GLU A 54 -10.60 6.74 -13.04
CA GLU A 54 -10.05 8.09 -12.76
C GLU A 54 -10.93 9.22 -13.31
N ILE A 55 -11.54 9.02 -14.49
CA ILE A 55 -12.30 10.06 -15.20
C ILE A 55 -13.78 10.05 -14.81
N HIS A 56 -14.30 8.89 -14.39
CA HIS A 56 -15.70 8.61 -14.12
C HIS A 56 -15.86 8.15 -12.65
N PRO A 57 -16.04 9.09 -11.70
CA PRO A 57 -16.17 8.78 -10.28
C PRO A 57 -17.30 7.80 -9.96
N GLU A 58 -18.37 7.80 -10.75
CA GLU A 58 -19.49 6.87 -10.62
C GLU A 58 -19.07 5.40 -10.79
N LEU A 59 -18.09 5.13 -11.65
CA LEU A 59 -17.57 3.77 -11.86
C LEU A 59 -16.70 3.34 -10.69
N GLN A 60 -15.92 4.27 -10.12
CA GLN A 60 -15.12 4.02 -8.93
C GLN A 60 -16.02 3.76 -7.72
N GLN A 61 -17.06 4.56 -7.53
CA GLN A 61 -18.05 4.34 -6.47
C GLN A 61 -18.74 2.98 -6.59
N ALA A 62 -19.20 2.62 -7.80
CA ALA A 62 -19.84 1.32 -8.03
C ALA A 62 -18.90 0.14 -7.72
N LEU A 63 -17.63 0.28 -8.11
CA LEU A 63 -16.60 -0.71 -7.83
C LEU A 63 -16.30 -0.85 -6.33
N ASP A 64 -16.21 0.26 -5.60
CA ASP A 64 -15.94 0.25 -4.17
C ASP A 64 -17.14 -0.28 -3.38
N GLU A 65 -18.35 0.10 -3.76
CA GLU A 65 -19.58 -0.44 -3.18
C GLU A 65 -19.66 -1.96 -3.39
N GLY A 66 -19.36 -2.44 -4.60
CA GLY A 66 -19.30 -3.87 -4.88
C GLY A 66 -18.30 -4.60 -3.98
N ARG A 67 -17.10 -4.03 -3.78
CA ARG A 67 -16.11 -4.61 -2.86
C ARG A 67 -16.55 -4.62 -1.41
N GLU A 68 -17.26 -3.59 -0.96
CA GLU A 68 -17.79 -3.57 0.40
C GLU A 68 -18.87 -4.64 0.60
N ARG A 69 -19.71 -4.88 -0.42
CA ARG A 69 -20.69 -5.99 -0.39
C ARG A 69 -20.01 -7.35 -0.31
N GLU A 70 -18.95 -7.56 -1.10
CA GLU A 70 -18.13 -8.78 -1.03
C GLU A 70 -17.52 -8.94 0.36
N HIS A 71 -16.89 -7.88 0.88
CA HIS A 71 -16.26 -7.87 2.19
C HIS A 71 -17.26 -8.24 3.30
N HIS A 72 -18.43 -7.61 3.31
CA HIS A 72 -19.47 -7.91 4.29
C HIS A 72 -19.98 -9.36 4.18
N ALA A 73 -20.13 -9.89 2.95
CA ALA A 73 -20.52 -11.28 2.75
C ALA A 73 -19.48 -12.26 3.31
N LEU A 74 -18.19 -12.04 3.02
CA LEU A 74 -17.09 -12.85 3.56
C LEU A 74 -16.98 -12.73 5.08
N PHE A 75 -17.13 -11.52 5.61
CA PHE A 75 -17.11 -11.26 7.05
C PHE A 75 -18.23 -12.01 7.76
N ASN A 76 -19.45 -11.98 7.24
CA ASN A 76 -20.58 -12.70 7.83
C ASN A 76 -20.38 -14.22 7.76
N ALA A 77 -19.89 -14.74 6.64
CA ALA A 77 -19.56 -16.15 6.52
C ALA A 77 -18.50 -16.56 7.56
N LEU A 78 -17.47 -15.73 7.78
CA LEU A 78 -16.44 -15.98 8.78
C LEU A 78 -17.01 -15.91 10.21
N TYR A 79 -17.86 -14.91 10.50
CA TYR A 79 -18.50 -14.71 11.79
C TYR A 79 -19.40 -15.89 12.18
N GLU A 80 -20.22 -16.37 11.26
CA GLU A 80 -21.11 -17.52 11.46
C GLU A 80 -20.31 -18.81 11.73
N ASN A 81 -19.23 -19.04 10.97
CA ASN A 81 -18.33 -20.17 11.20
C ASN A 81 -17.63 -20.11 12.57
N ALA A 82 -17.24 -18.90 12.99
CA ALA A 82 -16.60 -18.67 14.28
C ALA A 82 -17.55 -18.88 15.47
N THR A 83 -18.79 -18.39 15.35
CA THR A 83 -19.73 -18.33 16.48
C THR A 83 -20.63 -19.55 16.59
N LYS A 84 -21.07 -20.12 15.46
CA LYS A 84 -22.00 -21.25 15.41
C LYS A 84 -21.36 -22.53 14.88
N GLY A 85 -20.41 -22.41 13.95
CA GLY A 85 -19.73 -23.54 13.33
C GLY A 85 -18.67 -24.22 14.20
N GLY A 86 -18.25 -23.59 15.31
CA GLY A 86 -17.19 -24.11 16.19
C GLY A 86 -15.79 -24.08 15.57
N ASN A 87 -15.59 -23.32 14.48
CA ASN A 87 -14.29 -23.22 13.83
C ASN A 87 -13.37 -22.27 14.63
N VAL A 88 -12.49 -22.85 15.44
CA VAL A 88 -11.55 -22.11 16.30
C VAL A 88 -10.64 -21.19 15.48
N THR A 89 -10.19 -21.63 14.31
CA THR A 89 -9.35 -20.81 13.42
C THR A 89 -10.10 -19.57 12.94
N ALA A 90 -11.36 -19.70 12.55
CA ALA A 90 -12.21 -18.55 12.18
C ALA A 90 -12.39 -17.58 13.35
N ALA A 91 -12.60 -18.09 14.56
CA ALA A 91 -12.70 -17.27 15.76
C ALA A 91 -11.41 -16.50 16.05
N ILE A 92 -10.25 -17.15 15.93
CA ILE A 92 -8.93 -16.49 16.08
C ILE A 92 -8.76 -15.39 15.03
N PHE A 93 -9.01 -15.66 13.75
CA PHE A 93 -8.89 -14.64 12.70
C PHE A 93 -9.82 -13.45 12.92
N LEU A 94 -11.06 -13.70 13.32
CA LEU A 94 -12.02 -12.64 13.61
C LEU A 94 -11.57 -11.79 14.81
N LEU A 95 -11.06 -12.43 15.87
CA LEU A 95 -10.51 -11.72 17.03
C LEU A 95 -9.32 -10.85 16.63
N LYS A 96 -8.37 -11.39 15.86
CA LYS A 96 -7.23 -10.64 15.32
C LYS A 96 -7.67 -9.43 14.50
N ALA A 97 -8.62 -9.61 13.59
CA ALA A 97 -9.09 -8.54 12.71
C ALA A 97 -9.86 -7.43 13.46
N ARG A 98 -10.74 -7.77 14.41
CA ARG A 98 -11.61 -6.79 15.10
C ARG A 98 -11.00 -6.17 16.34
N HIS A 99 -10.15 -6.91 17.05
CA HIS A 99 -9.63 -6.51 18.36
C HIS A 99 -8.11 -6.35 18.38
N GLY A 100 -7.45 -6.56 17.24
CA GLY A 100 -6.01 -6.28 17.11
C GLY A 100 -5.11 -7.25 17.85
N TYR A 101 -5.58 -8.47 18.16
CA TYR A 101 -4.69 -9.52 18.67
C TYR A 101 -3.55 -9.76 17.67
N ARG A 102 -2.31 -9.67 18.12
CA ARG A 102 -1.11 -9.95 17.31
C ARG A 102 -0.35 -11.10 17.95
N GLU A 103 0.20 -11.96 17.10
CA GLU A 103 1.11 -13.03 17.52
C GLU A 103 2.53 -12.62 17.15
N GLY A 104 3.44 -12.65 18.13
CA GLY A 104 4.80 -12.14 17.99
C GLY A 104 4.89 -10.66 18.34
N ASP A 105 5.55 -10.36 19.45
CA ASP A 105 5.89 -9.00 19.84
C ASP A 105 7.01 -8.48 18.91
N GLN A 106 6.61 -7.82 17.83
CA GLN A 106 7.52 -7.05 16.98
C GLN A 106 7.32 -5.53 17.18
N SER A 107 6.61 -5.15 18.25
CA SER A 107 6.42 -3.76 18.68
C SER A 107 7.74 -3.12 19.13
N GLU A 108 8.72 -3.93 19.50
CA GLU A 108 10.01 -3.48 20.01
C GLU A 108 11.01 -3.05 18.93
N ILE A 109 10.84 -3.41 17.64
CA ILE A 109 11.91 -3.19 16.64
C ILE A 109 11.82 -1.83 15.94
N ALA A 110 10.63 -1.23 15.83
CA ALA A 110 10.43 -0.05 14.97
C ALA A 110 11.07 1.26 15.51
N ASN A 111 11.43 1.32 16.80
CA ASN A 111 11.98 2.53 17.44
C ASN A 111 13.34 2.31 18.13
N LYS A 112 14.14 1.32 17.70
CA LYS A 112 15.53 1.22 18.18
C LYS A 112 16.43 2.06 17.29
N VAL A 113 17.07 3.10 17.85
CA VAL A 113 18.19 3.79 17.22
C VAL A 113 19.30 2.74 17.03
N SER A 114 19.54 2.34 15.79
CA SER A 114 20.66 1.47 15.45
C SER A 114 21.94 2.30 15.49
N ILE A 115 22.71 2.17 16.57
CA ILE A 115 24.05 2.77 16.66
C ILE A 115 25.04 1.81 16.01
N ASN A 116 25.47 2.13 14.79
CA ASN A 116 26.53 1.40 14.11
C ASN A 116 27.89 1.98 14.55
N PHE A 117 28.64 1.23 15.36
CA PHE A 117 30.00 1.59 15.74
C PHE A 117 30.97 1.19 14.62
N GLN A 118 31.33 2.15 13.77
CA GLN A 118 32.45 1.99 12.84
C GLN A 118 33.75 2.16 13.62
N LEU A 119 34.28 1.05 14.12
CA LEU A 119 35.63 1.04 14.67
C LEU A 119 36.61 1.35 13.53
N PRO A 120 37.47 2.37 13.65
CA PRO A 120 38.56 2.56 12.70
C PRO A 120 39.43 1.29 12.70
N GLY A 121 39.98 0.94 11.54
CA GLY A 121 41.00 -0.11 11.47
C GLY A 121 42.14 0.20 12.45
N ALA A 122 42.85 -0.84 12.92
CA ALA A 122 43.88 -0.71 13.94
C ALA A 122 44.86 0.44 13.60
N LEU A 123 44.79 1.53 14.37
CA LEU A 123 45.72 2.65 14.27
C LEU A 123 47.08 2.23 14.86
N ARG A 124 48.16 2.81 14.34
CA ARG A 124 49.49 2.61 14.91
C ARG A 124 49.60 3.38 16.22
N LEU A 125 50.43 2.89 17.15
CA LEU A 125 50.60 3.50 18.48
C LEU A 125 51.05 4.97 18.40
N GLU A 126 51.80 5.32 17.36
CA GLU A 126 52.28 6.67 17.07
C GLU A 126 51.14 7.67 16.82
N ASP A 127 50.04 7.22 16.20
CA ASP A 127 48.90 8.07 15.85
C ASP A 127 48.02 8.41 17.07
N PHE A 128 48.09 7.60 18.14
CA PHE A 128 47.38 7.85 19.39
C PHE A 128 47.98 8.99 20.22
N ALA A 129 49.28 9.25 20.07
CA ALA A 129 50.00 10.26 20.86
C ALA A 129 49.89 11.68 20.29
N ARG A 130 49.25 11.84 19.12
CA ARG A 130 49.06 13.16 18.50
C ARG A 130 47.89 13.86 19.18
N ASP A 131 48.20 14.72 20.14
CA ASP A 131 47.27 15.53 20.93
C ASP A 131 46.10 16.07 20.08
N VAL A 132 44.88 15.65 20.41
CA VAL A 132 43.64 16.28 19.92
C VAL A 132 43.35 17.47 20.82
N SER A 133 44.17 18.51 20.69
CA SER A 133 43.82 19.82 21.23
C SER A 133 42.74 20.43 20.32
N PRO A 134 41.51 20.68 20.79
CA PRO A 134 40.52 21.38 19.98
C PRO A 134 41.05 22.77 19.67
N SER A 135 41.23 23.06 18.38
CA SER A 135 41.46 24.42 17.90
C SER A 135 40.30 25.28 18.38
N LYS A 136 40.55 26.28 19.24
CA LYS A 136 39.58 27.34 19.54
C LYS A 136 39.31 28.10 18.24
N GLY A 137 38.32 27.66 17.47
CA GLY A 137 37.74 28.44 16.38
C GLY A 137 37.19 29.75 16.97
N SER A 138 37.59 30.87 16.39
CA SER A 138 37.16 32.22 16.76
C SER A 138 35.63 32.31 16.76
N LEU A 139 35.04 32.41 17.94
CA LEU A 139 33.67 32.88 18.11
C LEU A 139 33.68 34.40 17.90
N SER A 140 33.40 34.85 16.68
CA SER A 140 32.97 36.23 16.45
C SER A 140 31.53 36.36 16.94
N HIS A 141 31.31 37.22 17.93
CA HIS A 141 29.98 37.72 18.28
C HIS A 141 29.82 39.04 17.51
N ASP A 142 28.89 39.08 16.57
CA ASP A 142 28.48 40.33 15.91
C ASP A 142 27.64 41.15 16.91
N ASP A 143 28.02 42.41 17.13
CA ASP A 143 27.23 43.44 17.83
C ASP A 143 26.14 44.02 16.90
#